data_AF-A0A663LW05-F1
#
_entry.id   AF-A0A663LW05-F1
#
_cell.length_a   1.000
_cell.length_b   1.000
_cell.length_c   1.000
_cell.angle_alpha   90.00
_cell.angle_beta   90.00
_cell.angle_gamma   90.00
#
_symmetry.space_group_name_H-M   'P 1'
#
loop_
_entity.id
_entity.type
_entity.pdbx_description
1 polymer ?
#
loop_
_entity_poly.entity_id
_entity_poly.type
_entity_poly.pdbx_seq_one_letter_code
_entity_poly.pdbx_strand_id
1 'polypeptide(L)'
;FRKKAVDFFLCSKCSSLDCVWVRREGKGKGILFLVLIDCYFACANRQRNVFLMALSSLLSSVVCLYIITVYANNKKELYILSLVVHPKTDEQRCRLQEACKDILLFKNLDQEQLSQVLDAMFERKVKPQEHVIDQGDDGDNFYVIERGLYDIVVAKDNQSRCVGRYDNHGSFGELALMYNTPRAATIVATTEGALWGLDRVTFRRIILKNNAKKRKTYELFIESVPLLKSLEASERMKIVDVIGEKVYQDGERIISQGDKADCFYIVESGEVKILIKSKTMTSKEANQEVEIARCHRGQYFGELALVTNKPRAASAYAVGEVKCLVMDVQAFERLLGPCMDIMKRNITHYEEQLVAMFGSSMDLLDPGN
;
A
#
# COMPACT_ATOMS: atom_id res chain seq x y z
N PHE A 1 59.59 24.59 -33.91
CA PHE A 1 60.01 25.56 -32.88
C PHE A 1 58.92 26.59 -32.64
N ARG A 2 58.18 26.46 -31.52
CA ARG A 2 57.67 27.57 -30.70
C ARG A 2 56.96 26.95 -29.49
N LYS A 3 57.67 26.89 -28.36
CA LYS A 3 57.09 26.73 -27.03
C LYS A 3 55.98 27.79 -26.90
N LYS A 4 54.74 27.39 -26.63
CA LYS A 4 53.73 28.29 -26.07
C LYS A 4 53.51 27.84 -24.63
N ALA A 5 53.82 28.75 -23.73
CA ALA A 5 53.80 28.58 -22.29
C ALA A 5 52.41 28.16 -21.81
N VAL A 6 52.39 27.25 -20.83
CA VAL A 6 51.24 26.97 -20.00
C VAL A 6 51.34 27.95 -18.84
N ASP A 7 50.52 29.00 -18.84
CA ASP A 7 50.40 29.87 -17.66
C ASP A 7 49.49 29.17 -16.64
N PHE A 8 50.11 28.64 -15.58
CA PHE A 8 49.43 28.20 -14.38
C PHE A 8 49.23 29.40 -13.45
N PHE A 9 47.98 29.80 -13.19
CA PHE A 9 47.69 30.68 -12.06
C PHE A 9 47.56 29.83 -10.79
N LEU A 10 48.56 29.94 -9.91
CA LEU A 10 48.51 29.46 -8.53
C LEU A 10 47.66 30.42 -7.69
N CYS A 11 46.61 29.91 -7.07
CA CYS A 11 45.99 30.60 -5.93
C CYS A 11 46.94 30.49 -4.73
N SER A 12 47.46 31.62 -4.25
CA SER A 12 48.46 31.70 -3.17
C SER A 12 47.96 31.26 -1.78
N LYS A 13 46.78 30.63 -1.67
CA LYS A 13 46.18 30.20 -0.39
C LYS A 13 45.73 28.73 -0.35
N CYS A 14 46.01 27.90 -1.35
CA CYS A 14 45.58 26.49 -1.34
C CYS A 14 46.75 25.54 -1.61
N SER A 15 47.43 25.11 -0.55
CA SER A 15 48.45 24.06 -0.57
C SER A 15 47.84 22.73 -0.13
N SER A 16 47.16 22.03 -1.03
CA SER A 16 47.01 20.57 -0.94
C SER A 16 46.73 20.00 -2.32
N LEU A 17 47.52 19.00 -2.70
CA LEU A 17 47.39 18.23 -3.93
C LEU A 17 46.07 17.47 -3.87
N ASP A 18 45.13 17.76 -4.77
CA ASP A 18 44.10 16.81 -5.27
C ASP A 18 43.13 17.50 -6.25
N CYS A 19 43.66 18.32 -7.16
CA CYS A 19 42.86 18.88 -8.26
C CYS A 19 43.57 18.62 -9.58
N VAL A 20 43.27 17.48 -10.21
CA VAL A 20 43.63 17.24 -11.61
C VAL A 20 42.56 17.89 -12.49
N TRP A 21 42.95 18.91 -13.25
CA TRP A 21 42.07 19.58 -14.20
C TRP A 21 42.32 19.06 -15.61
N VAL A 22 41.29 18.48 -16.24
CA VAL A 22 41.34 18.09 -17.65
C VAL A 22 40.57 19.12 -18.47
N ARG A 23 41.27 19.85 -19.35
CA ARG A 23 40.65 20.66 -20.39
C ARG A 23 40.52 19.82 -21.66
N ARG A 24 39.30 19.65 -22.18
CA ARG A 24 39.07 19.13 -23.53
C ARG A 24 38.55 20.27 -24.41
N GLU A 25 39.24 20.56 -25.50
CA GLU A 25 38.77 21.51 -26.51
C GLU A 25 37.64 20.85 -27.32
N GLY A 26 36.40 21.33 -27.11
CA GLY A 26 35.22 20.85 -27.82
C GLY A 26 34.01 21.76 -27.57
N LYS A 27 33.34 22.17 -28.64
CA LYS A 27 32.29 23.20 -28.67
C LYS A 27 31.07 22.81 -27.81
N GLY A 28 30.93 23.43 -26.65
CA GLY A 28 29.73 23.33 -25.82
C GLY A 28 29.77 24.28 -24.63
N LYS A 29 29.14 25.46 -24.75
CA LYS A 29 29.08 26.46 -23.67
C LYS A 29 28.42 25.94 -22.38
N GLY A 30 27.60 24.88 -22.46
CA GLY A 30 26.90 24.30 -21.30
C GLY A 30 27.78 23.51 -20.34
N ILE A 31 28.77 22.75 -20.85
CA ILE A 31 29.61 21.87 -20.01
C ILE A 31 30.63 22.68 -19.20
N LEU A 32 31.14 23.78 -19.76
CA LEU A 32 32.03 24.70 -19.04
C LEU A 32 31.32 25.35 -17.84
N PHE A 33 30.02 25.60 -17.96
CA PHE A 33 29.19 26.16 -16.90
C PHE A 33 28.93 25.16 -15.77
N LEU A 34 28.72 23.88 -16.11
CA LEU A 34 28.59 22.77 -15.16
C LEU A 34 29.85 22.57 -14.30
N VAL A 35 31.03 22.57 -14.92
CA VAL A 35 32.31 22.39 -14.21
C VAL A 35 32.60 23.55 -13.25
N LEU A 36 32.22 24.78 -13.62
CA LEU A 36 32.35 25.96 -12.77
C LEU A 36 31.40 25.89 -11.55
N ILE A 37 30.18 25.38 -11.71
CA ILE A 37 29.19 25.22 -10.64
C ILE A 37 29.62 24.14 -9.64
N ASP A 38 30.13 23.00 -10.12
CA ASP A 38 30.59 21.91 -9.24
C ASP A 38 31.82 22.32 -8.44
N CYS A 39 32.75 23.09 -9.02
CA CYS A 39 33.89 23.66 -8.30
C CYS A 39 33.48 24.71 -7.26
N TYR A 40 32.43 25.49 -7.55
CA TYR A 40 31.88 26.47 -6.62
C TYR A 40 31.26 25.80 -5.38
N PHE A 41 30.53 24.69 -5.58
CA PHE A 41 29.92 23.93 -4.48
C PHE A 41 30.95 23.15 -3.64
N ALA A 42 31.99 22.58 -4.26
CA ALA A 42 33.08 21.93 -3.54
C ALA A 42 33.85 22.92 -2.64
N CYS A 43 34.00 24.18 -3.08
CA CYS A 43 34.61 25.24 -2.28
C CYS A 43 33.67 25.75 -1.17
N ALA A 44 32.37 25.89 -1.44
CA ALA A 44 31.37 26.35 -0.47
C ALA A 44 31.15 25.36 0.69
N ASN A 45 31.27 24.04 0.44
CA ASN A 45 31.06 23.02 1.47
C ASN A 45 32.26 22.87 2.44
N ARG A 46 33.43 23.46 2.11
CA ARG A 46 34.65 23.37 2.91
C ARG A 46 34.89 24.56 3.83
N GLN A 47 34.19 25.68 3.64
CA GLN A 47 34.23 26.85 4.54
C GLN A 47 32.82 27.21 5.01
N ARG A 48 32.36 26.55 6.08
CA ARG A 48 31.21 27.03 6.85
C ARG A 48 31.60 28.33 7.57
N ASN A 49 31.29 29.48 6.96
CA ASN A 49 30.87 30.75 7.61
C ASN A 49 31.31 32.06 6.94
N VAL A 50 31.89 32.08 5.74
CA VAL A 50 32.09 33.36 5.04
C VAL A 50 31.76 33.14 3.57
N PHE A 51 30.64 33.68 3.11
CA PHE A 51 30.40 34.25 1.77
C PHE A 51 28.89 34.40 1.52
N LEU A 52 28.26 35.32 2.24
CA LEU A 52 26.87 35.72 2.01
C LEU A 52 26.76 37.04 1.21
N MET A 53 27.85 37.52 0.59
CA MET A 53 27.88 38.86 -0.03
C MET A 53 28.35 38.94 -1.49
N ALA A 54 28.62 37.84 -2.19
CA ALA A 54 29.13 37.90 -3.57
C ALA A 54 28.20 37.29 -4.63
N LEU A 55 26.89 37.30 -4.41
CA LEU A 55 25.90 36.87 -5.41
C LEU A 55 24.70 37.83 -5.54
N SER A 56 24.85 39.11 -5.15
CA SER A 56 23.82 40.12 -5.41
C SER A 56 23.82 40.68 -6.84
N SER A 57 24.75 40.28 -7.71
CA SER A 57 24.90 40.84 -9.07
C SER A 57 24.62 39.87 -10.23
N LEU A 58 24.17 38.64 -9.97
CA LEU A 58 23.68 37.71 -11.02
C LEU A 58 22.29 37.14 -10.71
N LEU A 59 21.58 37.71 -9.74
CA LEU A 59 20.20 37.36 -9.34
C LEU A 59 19.17 38.19 -10.14
N SER A 60 19.22 38.16 -11.47
CA SER A 60 18.18 38.80 -12.29
C SER A 60 17.70 37.97 -13.48
N SER A 61 17.63 36.65 -13.34
CA SER A 61 16.81 35.92 -14.29
C SER A 61 16.06 34.79 -13.60
N VAL A 62 14.76 34.79 -13.84
CA VAL A 62 13.83 33.68 -13.59
C VAL A 62 14.43 32.34 -14.08
N VAL A 63 15.34 32.39 -15.05
CA VAL A 63 16.16 31.27 -15.56
C VAL A 63 17.03 30.63 -14.47
N CYS A 64 17.64 31.37 -13.55
CA CYS A 64 18.48 30.81 -12.50
C CYS A 64 17.64 30.07 -11.44
N LEU A 65 16.49 30.62 -11.02
CA LEU A 65 15.53 29.89 -10.18
C LEU A 65 14.92 28.70 -10.90
N TYR A 66 14.61 28.81 -12.20
CA TYR A 66 14.07 27.71 -12.99
C TYR A 66 15.10 26.59 -13.14
N ILE A 67 16.36 26.91 -13.42
CA ILE A 67 17.45 25.93 -13.51
C ILE A 67 17.73 25.35 -12.13
N ILE A 68 17.79 26.12 -11.03
CA ILE A 68 17.94 25.56 -9.67
C ILE A 68 16.77 24.63 -9.34
N THR A 69 15.55 24.97 -9.73
CA THR A 69 14.35 24.13 -9.48
C THR A 69 14.36 22.87 -10.34
N VAL A 70 14.70 22.98 -11.62
CA VAL A 70 14.84 21.83 -12.54
C VAL A 70 16.03 20.95 -12.15
N TYR A 71 17.14 21.54 -11.72
CA TYR A 71 18.34 20.81 -11.29
C TYR A 71 18.16 20.20 -9.90
N ALA A 72 17.42 20.84 -8.99
CA ALA A 72 17.04 20.25 -7.70
C ALA A 72 16.00 19.14 -7.85
N ASN A 73 15.05 19.28 -8.79
CA ASN A 73 14.12 18.22 -9.15
C ASN A 73 14.82 17.06 -9.88
N ASN A 74 15.74 17.34 -10.81
CA ASN A 74 16.56 16.32 -11.46
C ASN A 74 17.59 15.69 -10.51
N LYS A 75 18.18 16.41 -9.54
CA LYS A 75 19.01 15.79 -8.49
C LYS A 75 18.17 14.96 -7.52
N LYS A 76 16.93 15.35 -7.23
CA LYS A 76 15.98 14.46 -6.53
C LYS A 76 15.77 13.19 -7.34
N GLU A 77 15.53 13.25 -8.64
CA GLU A 77 15.43 12.06 -9.50
C GLU A 77 16.74 11.25 -9.60
N LEU A 78 17.91 11.91 -9.61
CA LEU A 78 19.21 11.24 -9.74
C LEU A 78 19.72 10.62 -8.44
N TYR A 79 19.39 11.19 -7.26
CA TYR A 79 19.63 10.55 -5.94
C TYR A 79 18.60 9.45 -5.63
N ILE A 80 17.49 9.38 -6.37
CA ILE A 80 16.50 8.29 -6.30
C ILE A 80 16.98 7.03 -7.04
N LEU A 81 18.12 7.07 -7.75
CA LEU A 81 18.60 6.03 -8.65
C LEU A 81 19.67 5.09 -8.06
N SER A 82 19.78 5.00 -6.74
CA SER A 82 20.33 3.77 -6.14
C SER A 82 19.17 2.84 -5.79
N LEU A 83 18.97 1.84 -6.64
CA LEU A 83 18.21 0.64 -6.25
C LEU A 83 19.04 -0.03 -5.14
N VAL A 84 18.45 -0.13 -3.95
CA VAL A 84 19.07 -0.87 -2.86
C VAL A 84 18.99 -2.34 -3.25
N VAL A 85 20.14 -3.00 -3.35
CA VAL A 85 20.21 -4.43 -3.69
C VAL A 85 20.94 -5.14 -2.58
N HIS A 86 20.24 -6.05 -1.91
CA HIS A 86 20.83 -6.99 -0.98
C HIS A 86 21.01 -8.33 -1.71
N PRO A 87 22.25 -8.83 -1.86
CA PRO A 87 22.50 -10.13 -2.46
C PRO A 87 21.75 -11.25 -1.74
N LYS A 88 21.15 -12.15 -2.51
CA LYS A 88 20.40 -13.31 -2.02
C LYS A 88 20.78 -14.53 -2.83
N THR A 89 20.76 -15.69 -2.20
CA THR A 89 20.83 -16.97 -2.92
C THR A 89 19.54 -17.22 -3.70
N ASP A 90 19.62 -18.06 -4.72
CA ASP A 90 18.44 -18.43 -5.53
C ASP A 90 17.35 -19.07 -4.66
N GLU A 91 17.74 -19.88 -3.68
CA GLU A 91 16.81 -20.49 -2.72
C GLU A 91 16.11 -19.45 -1.84
N GLN A 92 16.85 -18.46 -1.31
CA GLN A 92 16.28 -17.37 -0.54
C GLN A 92 15.32 -16.54 -1.39
N ARG A 93 15.68 -16.26 -2.66
CA ARG A 93 14.83 -15.50 -3.57
C ARG A 93 13.53 -16.25 -3.88
N CYS A 94 13.59 -17.56 -4.08
CA CYS A 94 12.42 -18.39 -4.33
C CYS A 94 11.46 -18.43 -3.13
N ARG A 95 11.98 -18.63 -1.92
CA ARG A 95 11.17 -18.61 -0.70
C ARG A 95 10.55 -17.25 -0.42
N LEU A 96 11.32 -16.17 -0.62
CA LEU A 96 10.82 -14.81 -0.50
C LEU A 96 9.73 -14.50 -1.52
N GLN A 97 9.90 -14.93 -2.78
CA GLN A 97 8.85 -14.84 -3.79
C GLN A 97 7.57 -15.52 -3.33
N GLU A 98 7.67 -16.74 -2.79
CA GLU A 98 6.51 -17.47 -2.29
C GLU A 98 5.83 -16.73 -1.13
N ALA A 99 6.60 -16.29 -0.13
CA ALA A 99 6.09 -15.54 1.01
C ALA A 99 5.43 -14.20 0.61
N CYS A 100 5.86 -13.60 -0.50
CA CYS A 100 5.32 -12.33 -1.01
C CYS A 100 4.07 -12.46 -1.88
N LYS A 101 3.74 -13.65 -2.42
CA LYS A 101 2.61 -13.84 -3.35
C LYS A 101 1.26 -13.46 -2.75
N ASP A 102 1.04 -13.80 -1.48
CA ASP A 102 -0.24 -13.59 -0.82
C ASP A 102 -0.36 -12.22 -0.15
N ILE A 103 0.72 -11.44 -0.12
CA ILE A 103 0.72 -10.10 0.46
C ILE A 103 -0.06 -9.17 -0.46
N LEU A 104 -1.20 -8.70 0.03
CA LEU A 104 -2.15 -7.87 -0.70
C LEU A 104 -1.51 -6.64 -1.35
N LEU A 105 -0.53 -6.03 -0.67
CA LEU A 105 0.22 -4.87 -1.16
C LEU A 105 1.08 -5.17 -2.39
N PHE A 106 1.49 -6.43 -2.56
CA PHE A 106 2.35 -6.88 -3.66
C PHE A 106 1.57 -7.51 -4.80
N LYS A 107 0.30 -7.89 -4.59
CA LYS A 107 -0.58 -8.44 -5.65
C LYS A 107 -0.77 -7.49 -6.83
N ASN A 108 -0.70 -6.18 -6.60
CA ASN A 108 -0.88 -5.15 -7.62
C ASN A 108 0.44 -4.66 -8.24
N LEU A 109 1.57 -5.29 -7.91
CA LEU A 109 2.87 -4.97 -8.51
C LEU A 109 3.06 -5.74 -9.81
N ASP A 110 3.64 -5.09 -10.81
CA ASP A 110 4.14 -5.80 -11.99
C ASP A 110 5.40 -6.61 -11.65
N GLN A 111 5.83 -7.47 -12.57
CA GLN A 111 6.97 -8.36 -12.36
C GLN A 111 8.28 -7.61 -12.12
N GLU A 112 8.48 -6.46 -12.76
CA GLU A 112 9.70 -5.64 -12.60
C GLU A 112 9.74 -5.02 -11.21
N GLN A 113 8.62 -4.48 -10.75
CA GLN A 113 8.46 -3.88 -9.43
C GLN A 113 8.58 -4.91 -8.33
N LEU A 114 7.95 -6.07 -8.49
CA LEU A 114 8.11 -7.17 -7.56
C LEU A 114 9.60 -7.57 -7.48
N SER A 115 10.31 -7.64 -8.61
CA SER A 115 11.76 -7.88 -8.59
C SER A 115 12.52 -6.80 -7.82
N GLN A 116 12.19 -5.52 -8.01
CA GLN A 116 12.81 -4.41 -7.27
C GLN A 116 12.53 -4.49 -5.76
N VAL A 117 11.32 -4.89 -5.35
CA VAL A 117 11.01 -5.15 -3.93
C VAL A 117 11.89 -6.25 -3.39
N LEU A 118 11.93 -7.40 -4.08
CA LEU A 118 12.69 -8.57 -3.66
C LEU A 118 14.19 -8.26 -3.57
N ASP A 119 14.72 -7.45 -4.48
CA ASP A 119 16.13 -7.03 -4.46
C ASP A 119 16.44 -6.14 -3.25
N ALA A 120 15.52 -5.24 -2.90
CA ALA A 120 15.65 -4.31 -1.79
C ALA A 120 15.37 -4.88 -0.40
N MET A 121 14.81 -6.09 -0.29
CA MET A 121 14.59 -6.72 1.01
C MET A 121 15.89 -7.23 1.64
N PHE A 122 16.05 -7.10 2.95
CA PHE A 122 17.19 -7.63 3.70
C PHE A 122 16.74 -8.66 4.74
N GLU A 123 17.58 -9.65 5.03
CA GLU A 123 17.28 -10.65 6.07
C GLU A 123 17.55 -10.06 7.46
N ARG A 124 16.59 -10.23 8.39
CA ARG A 124 16.74 -9.96 9.82
C ARG A 124 16.46 -11.24 10.59
N LYS A 125 17.47 -11.76 11.29
CA LYS A 125 17.31 -12.88 12.23
C LYS A 125 16.84 -12.35 13.57
N VAL A 126 15.97 -13.10 14.24
CA VAL A 126 15.39 -12.73 15.54
C VAL A 126 15.51 -13.88 16.53
N LYS A 127 15.67 -13.54 17.81
CA LYS A 127 15.75 -14.51 18.91
C LYS A 127 14.41 -14.61 19.66
N PRO A 128 14.16 -15.72 20.39
CA PRO A 128 13.01 -15.80 21.29
C PRO A 128 12.99 -14.61 22.27
N GLN A 129 11.80 -14.10 22.55
CA GLN A 129 11.50 -12.92 23.37
C GLN A 129 12.01 -11.59 22.79
N GLU A 130 12.57 -11.57 21.57
CA GLU A 130 12.95 -10.32 20.91
C GLU A 130 11.70 -9.57 20.42
N HIS A 131 11.65 -8.27 20.71
CA HIS A 131 10.64 -7.37 20.18
C HIS A 131 11.06 -6.94 18.77
N VAL A 132 10.28 -7.34 17.77
CA VAL A 132 10.56 -6.99 16.37
C VAL A 132 10.17 -5.54 16.10
N ILE A 133 8.99 -5.15 16.59
CA ILE A 133 8.46 -3.79 16.60
C ILE A 133 7.71 -3.57 17.91
N ASP A 134 7.72 -2.34 18.41
CA ASP A 134 7.00 -1.93 19.60
C ASP A 134 5.86 -0.98 19.26
N GLN A 135 4.70 -1.15 19.90
CA GLN A 135 3.57 -0.25 19.75
C GLN A 135 3.94 1.18 20.17
N GLY A 136 3.56 2.16 19.36
CA GLY A 136 3.86 3.58 19.58
C GLY A 136 5.13 4.07 18.90
N ASP A 137 6.02 3.18 18.47
CA ASP A 137 7.24 3.59 17.77
C ASP A 137 6.96 4.09 16.35
N ASP A 138 7.89 4.88 15.82
CA ASP A 138 7.87 5.25 14.41
C ASP A 138 8.19 4.03 13.54
N GLY A 139 7.39 3.84 12.48
CA GLY A 139 7.68 2.77 11.53
C GLY A 139 8.95 3.02 10.74
N ASP A 140 9.81 2.02 10.64
CA ASP A 140 11.06 2.07 9.91
C ASP A 140 11.05 1.07 8.73
N ASN A 141 10.57 -0.13 8.99
CA ASN A 141 10.60 -1.25 8.07
C ASN A 141 9.25 -1.99 7.99
N PHE A 142 9.03 -2.66 6.87
CA PHE A 142 7.96 -3.64 6.66
C PHE A 142 8.60 -5.02 6.72
N TYR A 143 7.95 -5.98 7.37
CA TYR A 143 8.50 -7.30 7.59
C TYR A 143 7.61 -8.38 6.98
N VAL A 144 8.23 -9.33 6.29
CA VAL A 144 7.62 -10.58 5.82
C VAL A 144 8.25 -11.73 6.60
N ILE A 145 7.43 -12.64 7.10
CA ILE A 145 7.90 -13.77 7.89
C ILE A 145 8.47 -14.84 6.96
N GLU A 146 9.74 -15.20 7.17
CA GLU A 146 10.38 -16.35 6.53
C GLU A 146 10.17 -17.61 7.38
N ARG A 147 10.38 -17.49 8.70
CA ARG A 147 10.17 -18.56 9.68
C ARG A 147 10.09 -18.02 11.10
N GLY A 148 9.53 -18.83 11.99
CA GLY A 148 9.39 -18.55 13.41
C GLY A 148 7.93 -18.26 13.80
N LEU A 149 7.70 -18.27 15.11
CA LEU A 149 6.42 -17.95 15.72
C LEU A 149 6.48 -16.55 16.34
N TYR A 150 5.42 -15.76 16.17
CA TYR A 150 5.36 -14.37 16.63
C TYR A 150 4.01 -14.07 17.25
N ASP A 151 4.01 -13.47 18.45
CA ASP A 151 2.79 -13.04 19.13
C ASP A 151 2.53 -11.55 18.83
N ILE A 152 1.27 -11.23 18.55
CA ILE A 152 0.78 -9.86 18.32
C ILE A 152 0.17 -9.36 19.62
N VAL A 153 0.75 -8.31 20.19
CA VAL A 153 0.32 -7.74 21.47
C VAL A 153 -0.13 -6.30 21.26
N VAL A 154 -1.32 -5.96 21.76
CA VAL A 154 -1.86 -4.59 21.74
C VAL A 154 -2.12 -4.14 23.17
N ALA A 155 -1.52 -3.02 23.54
CA ALA A 155 -1.77 -2.32 24.79
C ALA A 155 -2.95 -1.35 24.61
N LYS A 156 -3.98 -1.52 25.45
CA LYS A 156 -5.13 -0.61 25.55
C LYS A 156 -5.52 -0.46 27.03
N ASP A 157 -5.73 0.77 27.49
CA ASP A 157 -6.17 1.07 28.86
C ASP A 157 -5.32 0.41 29.97
N ASN A 158 -3.98 0.50 29.85
CA ASN A 158 -3.00 -0.16 30.73
C ASN A 158 -3.05 -1.69 30.79
N GLN A 159 -3.79 -2.36 29.89
CA GLN A 159 -3.78 -3.81 29.73
C GLN A 159 -3.18 -4.20 28.39
N SER A 160 -2.20 -5.11 28.41
CA SER A 160 -1.66 -5.73 27.20
C SER A 160 -2.44 -7.00 26.90
N ARG A 161 -2.98 -7.11 25.68
CA ARG A 161 -3.70 -8.30 25.22
C ARG A 161 -3.02 -8.88 24.01
N CYS A 162 -2.82 -10.20 24.00
CA CYS A 162 -2.43 -10.92 22.80
C CYS A 162 -3.66 -11.01 21.88
N VAL A 163 -3.59 -10.37 20.72
CA VAL A 163 -4.71 -10.27 19.76
C VAL A 163 -4.59 -11.26 18.62
N GLY A 164 -3.44 -11.93 18.48
CA GLY A 164 -3.21 -12.90 17.42
C GLY A 164 -1.79 -13.44 17.44
N ARG A 165 -1.53 -14.39 16.54
CA ARG A 165 -0.23 -15.03 16.36
C ARG A 165 0.06 -15.23 14.88
N TYR A 166 1.33 -15.11 14.51
CA TYR A 166 1.84 -15.56 13.23
C TYR A 166 2.62 -16.86 13.40
N ASP A 167 2.46 -17.75 12.42
CA ASP A 167 3.10 -19.07 12.40
C ASP A 167 3.81 -19.32 11.07
N ASN A 168 5.09 -18.97 10.97
CA ASN A 168 5.92 -19.17 9.77
C ASN A 168 5.40 -18.52 8.47
N HIS A 169 4.35 -17.71 8.53
CA HIS A 169 3.77 -17.01 7.39
C HIS A 169 3.18 -15.67 7.82
N GLY A 170 2.96 -14.80 6.85
CA GLY A 170 2.34 -13.49 7.04
C GLY A 170 3.34 -12.34 6.98
N SER A 171 2.80 -11.13 7.12
CA SER A 171 3.57 -9.89 7.07
C SER A 171 2.98 -8.87 8.02
N PHE A 172 3.81 -7.94 8.48
CA PHE A 172 3.40 -6.88 9.39
C PHE A 172 4.24 -5.60 9.22
N GLY A 173 3.72 -4.51 9.76
CA GLY A 173 4.41 -3.22 9.81
C GLY A 173 4.17 -2.30 8.61
N GLU A 174 3.24 -2.65 7.73
CA GLU A 174 2.87 -1.91 6.53
C GLU A 174 2.17 -0.58 6.84
N LEU A 175 1.32 -0.56 7.88
CA LEU A 175 0.47 0.59 8.20
C LEU A 175 1.29 1.83 8.55
N ALA A 176 2.36 1.65 9.32
CA ALA A 176 3.23 2.74 9.72
C ALA A 176 3.97 3.35 8.52
N LEU A 177 4.34 2.52 7.53
CA LEU A 177 5.05 2.97 6.32
C LEU A 177 4.14 3.71 5.34
N MET A 178 2.88 3.28 5.23
CA MET A 178 1.90 3.89 4.33
C MET A 178 1.39 5.22 4.86
N TYR A 179 0.90 5.25 6.11
CA TYR A 179 0.17 6.40 6.65
C TYR A 179 1.01 7.31 7.55
N ASN A 180 2.30 7.00 7.72
CA ASN A 180 3.17 7.74 8.64
C ASN A 180 2.55 7.86 10.05
N THR A 181 2.02 6.73 10.53
CA THR A 181 1.41 6.60 11.85
C THR A 181 2.33 5.76 12.75
N PRO A 182 2.25 5.93 14.08
CA PRO A 182 2.95 5.06 15.03
C PRO A 182 2.56 3.59 14.85
N ARG A 183 3.43 2.66 15.27
CA ARG A 183 3.12 1.22 15.29
C ARG A 183 1.86 0.96 16.12
N ALA A 184 0.91 0.24 15.55
CA ALA A 184 -0.37 -0.05 16.19
C ALA A 184 -0.32 -1.23 17.20
N ALA A 185 0.72 -2.07 17.11
CA ALA A 185 0.88 -3.26 17.94
C ALA A 185 2.37 -3.58 18.13
N THR A 186 2.68 -4.29 19.21
CA THR A 186 3.99 -4.89 19.49
C THR A 186 4.02 -6.30 18.91
N ILE A 187 5.12 -6.67 18.25
CA ILE A 187 5.33 -8.03 17.72
C ILE A 187 6.53 -8.65 18.43
N VAL A 188 6.31 -9.78 19.10
CA VAL A 188 7.34 -10.47 19.88
C VAL A 188 7.59 -11.84 19.29
N ALA A 189 8.85 -12.16 19.00
CA ALA A 189 9.24 -13.50 18.55
C ALA A 189 9.15 -14.48 19.73
N THR A 190 8.43 -15.60 19.57
CA THR A 190 8.36 -16.64 20.61
C THR A 190 9.38 -17.76 20.38
N THR A 191 9.88 -17.91 19.15
CA THR A 191 10.95 -18.83 18.77
C THR A 191 12.10 -18.08 18.08
N GLU A 192 13.21 -18.76 17.81
CA GLU A 192 14.17 -18.25 16.83
C GLU A 192 13.50 -18.17 15.46
N GLY A 193 13.78 -17.09 14.72
CA GLY A 193 13.08 -16.77 13.50
C GLY A 193 13.92 -15.97 12.52
N ALA A 194 13.38 -15.79 11.32
CA ALA A 194 13.90 -14.84 10.36
C ALA A 194 12.77 -14.10 9.66
N LEU A 195 13.09 -12.87 9.29
CA LEU A 195 12.20 -11.94 8.63
C LEU A 195 12.91 -11.34 7.43
N TRP A 196 12.14 -10.96 6.42
CA TRP A 196 12.60 -10.09 5.34
C TRP A 196 12.10 -8.68 5.59
N GLY A 197 13.02 -7.76 5.82
CA GLY A 197 12.74 -6.35 6.04
C GLY A 197 12.79 -5.54 4.74
N LEU A 198 11.90 -4.57 4.58
CA LEU A 198 11.94 -3.56 3.53
C LEU A 198 11.84 -2.16 4.14
N ASP A 199 12.77 -1.28 3.80
CA ASP A 199 12.84 0.06 4.40
C ASP A 199 11.70 0.98 3.92
N ARG A 200 11.30 1.92 4.79
CA ARG A 200 10.25 2.91 4.52
C ARG A 200 10.39 3.61 3.18
N VAL A 201 11.60 4.06 2.84
CA VAL A 201 11.82 4.90 1.65
C VAL A 201 11.65 4.07 0.39
N THR A 202 12.20 2.87 0.37
CA THR A 202 12.08 1.94 -0.77
C THR A 202 10.66 1.37 -0.87
N PHE A 203 10.05 0.97 0.25
CA PHE A 203 8.65 0.57 0.32
C PHE A 203 7.74 1.67 -0.26
N ARG A 204 7.87 2.91 0.22
CA ARG A 204 7.04 4.03 -0.27
C ARG A 204 7.32 4.32 -1.74
N ARG A 205 8.57 4.25 -2.18
CA ARG A 205 8.93 4.51 -3.58
C ARG A 205 8.35 3.47 -4.52
N ILE A 206 8.41 2.18 -4.19
CA ILE A 206 7.94 1.14 -5.10
C ILE A 206 6.41 1.02 -5.02
N ILE A 207 5.86 0.97 -3.81
CA ILE A 207 4.41 0.79 -3.58
C ILE A 207 3.61 2.06 -3.88
N LEU A 208 4.13 3.27 -3.60
CA LEU A 208 3.40 4.53 -3.84
C LEU A 208 3.63 5.16 -5.22
N LYS A 209 4.69 4.77 -5.95
CA LYS A 209 4.93 5.31 -7.31
C LYS A 209 3.97 4.71 -8.35
N ASN A 210 3.36 3.57 -8.04
CA ASN A 210 2.20 3.10 -8.79
C ASN A 210 0.94 3.85 -8.38
N ASN A 211 0.14 4.18 -9.40
CA ASN A 211 -1.27 4.50 -9.23
C ASN A 211 -1.58 5.78 -8.46
N ALA A 212 -0.70 6.80 -8.39
CA ALA A 212 -1.09 8.09 -7.77
C ALA A 212 -2.41 8.65 -8.35
N LYS A 213 -2.63 8.50 -9.67
CA LYS A 213 -3.89 8.86 -10.32
C LYS A 213 -5.05 7.93 -9.93
N LYS A 214 -4.85 6.61 -9.97
CA LYS A 214 -5.88 5.60 -9.63
C LYS A 214 -6.25 5.65 -8.14
N ARG A 215 -5.27 5.83 -7.25
CA ARG A 215 -5.45 6.14 -5.82
C ARG A 215 -6.31 7.37 -5.63
N LYS A 216 -5.98 8.48 -6.28
CA LYS A 216 -6.78 9.71 -6.15
C LYS A 216 -8.22 9.50 -6.65
N THR A 217 -8.40 8.75 -7.73
CA THR A 217 -9.72 8.36 -8.22
C THR A 217 -10.49 7.52 -7.20
N TYR A 218 -9.85 6.52 -6.60
CA TYR A 218 -10.48 5.65 -5.60
C TYR A 218 -10.68 6.32 -4.26
N GLU A 219 -9.80 7.20 -3.85
CA GLU A 219 -9.96 8.02 -2.65
C GLU A 219 -11.25 8.85 -2.76
N LEU A 220 -11.42 9.58 -3.88
CA LEU A 220 -12.63 10.35 -4.15
C LEU A 220 -13.88 9.47 -4.24
N PHE A 221 -13.74 8.27 -4.84
CA PHE A 221 -14.85 7.33 -4.92
C PHE A 221 -15.24 6.77 -3.53
N ILE A 222 -14.28 6.31 -2.74
CA ILE A 222 -14.48 5.79 -1.38
C ILE A 222 -15.04 6.88 -0.46
N GLU A 223 -14.60 8.13 -0.61
CA GLU A 223 -15.18 9.28 0.08
C GLU A 223 -16.66 9.51 -0.28
N SER A 224 -17.07 9.19 -1.50
CA SER A 224 -18.47 9.29 -1.92
C SER A 224 -19.37 8.18 -1.36
N VAL A 225 -18.81 7.05 -0.90
CA VAL A 225 -19.55 5.90 -0.38
C VAL A 225 -20.15 6.25 0.99
N PRO A 226 -21.48 6.29 1.16
CA PRO A 226 -22.12 6.73 2.41
C PRO A 226 -21.69 5.93 3.65
N LEU A 227 -21.49 4.61 3.48
CA LEU A 227 -21.05 3.70 4.55
C LEU A 227 -19.69 4.10 5.14
N LEU A 228 -18.80 4.66 4.32
CA LEU A 228 -17.41 4.92 4.67
C LEU A 228 -17.17 6.38 5.10
N LYS A 229 -18.24 7.18 5.20
CA LYS A 229 -18.16 8.58 5.66
C LYS A 229 -17.74 8.73 7.12
N SER A 230 -17.97 7.71 7.94
CA SER A 230 -17.53 7.71 9.34
C SER A 230 -16.02 7.54 9.50
N LEU A 231 -15.32 7.11 8.44
CA LEU A 231 -13.88 6.88 8.47
C LEU A 231 -13.12 8.17 8.21
N GLU A 232 -12.02 8.37 8.92
CA GLU A 232 -11.10 9.47 8.69
C GLU A 232 -10.37 9.32 7.34
N ALA A 233 -9.79 10.41 6.82
CA ALA A 233 -9.05 10.37 5.55
C ALA A 233 -7.88 9.35 5.59
N SER A 234 -7.21 9.24 6.74
CA SER A 234 -6.14 8.26 6.95
C SER A 234 -6.64 6.81 6.87
N GLU A 235 -7.85 6.55 7.39
CA GLU A 235 -8.52 5.24 7.37
C GLU A 235 -9.03 4.88 5.97
N ARG A 236 -9.60 5.85 5.24
CA ARG A 236 -10.02 5.66 3.84
C ARG A 236 -8.83 5.35 2.93
N MET A 237 -7.67 5.97 3.17
CA MET A 237 -6.46 5.64 2.42
C MET A 237 -6.01 4.19 2.69
N LYS A 238 -6.23 3.66 3.90
CA LYS A 238 -5.98 2.24 4.18
C LYS A 238 -6.79 1.32 3.32
N ILE A 239 -8.06 1.66 3.10
CA ILE A 239 -8.95 0.92 2.22
C ILE A 239 -8.46 0.97 0.78
N VAL A 240 -8.14 2.15 0.27
CA VAL A 240 -7.67 2.33 -1.12
C VAL A 240 -6.41 1.49 -1.40
N ASP A 241 -5.56 1.29 -0.40
CA ASP A 241 -4.30 0.56 -0.55
C ASP A 241 -4.47 -0.95 -0.61
N VAL A 242 -5.55 -1.48 -0.04
CA VAL A 242 -5.84 -2.91 0.03
C VAL A 242 -6.88 -3.35 -1.00
N ILE A 243 -7.66 -2.42 -1.56
CA ILE A 243 -8.81 -2.77 -2.36
C ILE A 243 -8.39 -3.28 -3.75
N GLY A 244 -8.87 -4.47 -4.10
CA GLY A 244 -8.73 -5.06 -5.41
C GLY A 244 -9.82 -4.56 -6.37
N GLU A 245 -9.61 -4.78 -7.66
CA GLU A 245 -10.59 -4.51 -8.70
C GLU A 245 -10.95 -5.82 -9.41
N LYS A 246 -12.25 -6.08 -9.61
CA LYS A 246 -12.73 -7.18 -10.44
C LYS A 246 -13.80 -6.67 -11.41
N VAL A 247 -13.71 -7.11 -12.65
CA VAL A 247 -14.68 -6.83 -13.71
C VAL A 247 -15.43 -8.12 -14.01
N TYR A 248 -16.76 -8.02 -14.12
CA TYR A 248 -17.68 -9.11 -14.38
C TYR A 248 -18.47 -8.79 -15.65
N GLN A 249 -18.73 -9.83 -16.44
CA GLN A 249 -19.53 -9.75 -17.66
C GLN A 249 -21.02 -9.86 -17.34
N ASP A 250 -21.88 -9.49 -18.30
CA ASP A 250 -23.33 -9.57 -18.13
C ASP A 250 -23.78 -10.99 -17.76
N GLY A 251 -24.62 -11.10 -16.72
CA GLY A 251 -25.12 -12.37 -16.19
C GLY A 251 -24.11 -13.17 -15.37
N GLU A 252 -22.86 -12.73 -15.24
CA GLU A 252 -21.85 -13.44 -14.46
C GLU A 252 -22.19 -13.44 -12.97
N ARG A 253 -21.99 -14.60 -12.31
CA ARG A 253 -22.25 -14.76 -10.88
C ARG A 253 -21.05 -14.28 -10.06
N ILE A 254 -21.28 -13.29 -9.21
CA ILE A 254 -20.28 -12.68 -8.33
C ILE A 254 -20.19 -13.43 -6.99
N ILE A 255 -21.36 -13.76 -6.42
CA ILE A 255 -21.48 -14.49 -5.14
C ILE A 255 -22.49 -15.62 -5.34
N SER A 256 -22.22 -16.80 -4.79
CA SER A 256 -23.21 -17.88 -4.70
C SER A 256 -23.76 -17.99 -3.27
N GLN A 257 -25.08 -18.12 -3.16
CA GLN A 257 -25.75 -18.44 -1.90
C GLN A 257 -25.23 -19.76 -1.32
N GLY A 258 -25.00 -19.81 0.00
CA GLY A 258 -24.48 -20.96 0.72
C GLY A 258 -22.95 -21.07 0.77
N ASP A 259 -22.22 -20.32 -0.05
CA ASP A 259 -20.75 -20.31 0.00
C ASP A 259 -20.24 -19.65 1.29
N LYS A 260 -19.02 -20.00 1.70
CA LYS A 260 -18.34 -19.30 2.77
C LYS A 260 -17.99 -17.88 2.32
N ALA A 261 -18.21 -16.90 3.18
CA ALA A 261 -17.82 -15.53 2.88
C ALA A 261 -16.31 -15.32 3.00
N ASP A 262 -15.76 -14.68 1.98
CA ASP A 262 -14.34 -14.48 1.73
C ASP A 262 -14.02 -12.99 1.47
N CYS A 263 -14.92 -12.29 0.77
CA CYS A 263 -14.73 -10.92 0.33
C CYS A 263 -15.96 -10.03 0.58
N PHE A 264 -15.73 -8.72 0.66
CA PHE A 264 -16.70 -7.64 0.65
C PHE A 264 -16.61 -6.88 -0.69
N TYR A 265 -17.75 -6.39 -1.21
CA TYR A 265 -17.82 -5.80 -2.55
C TYR A 265 -18.44 -4.40 -2.52
N ILE A 266 -17.87 -3.46 -3.28
CA ILE A 266 -18.44 -2.13 -3.56
C ILE A 266 -18.59 -1.97 -5.08
N VAL A 267 -19.76 -1.60 -5.54
CA VAL A 267 -20.02 -1.40 -6.99
C VAL A 267 -19.40 -0.08 -7.44
N GLU A 268 -18.41 -0.13 -8.32
CA GLU A 268 -17.78 1.05 -8.93
C GLU A 268 -18.56 1.52 -10.17
N SER A 269 -19.00 0.59 -11.01
CA SER A 269 -19.84 0.85 -12.17
C SER A 269 -20.66 -0.37 -12.56
N GLY A 270 -21.75 -0.15 -13.28
CA GLY A 270 -22.72 -1.18 -13.62
C GLY A 270 -23.76 -1.38 -12.51
N GLU A 271 -24.48 -2.50 -12.60
CA GLU A 271 -25.56 -2.85 -11.69
C GLU A 271 -25.45 -4.32 -11.29
N VAL A 272 -25.70 -4.63 -10.02
CA VAL A 272 -25.70 -5.99 -9.48
C VAL A 272 -27.08 -6.32 -8.95
N LYS A 273 -27.66 -7.43 -9.39
CA LYS A 273 -28.92 -7.96 -8.83
C LYS A 273 -28.62 -9.02 -7.78
N ILE A 274 -29.32 -8.95 -6.65
CA ILE A 274 -29.22 -9.91 -5.55
C ILE A 274 -30.45 -10.81 -5.59
N LEU A 275 -30.21 -12.10 -5.72
CA LEU A 275 -31.22 -13.14 -5.87
C LEU A 275 -31.12 -14.15 -4.72
N ILE A 276 -32.25 -14.51 -4.11
CA ILE A 276 -32.33 -15.53 -3.06
C ILE A 276 -33.16 -16.71 -3.54
N LYS A 277 -32.71 -17.94 -3.23
CA LYS A 277 -33.50 -19.16 -3.36
C LYS A 277 -34.20 -19.43 -2.02
N SER A 278 -35.52 -19.45 -2.03
CA SER A 278 -36.32 -19.83 -0.86
C SER A 278 -36.38 -21.36 -0.73
N LYS A 279 -36.15 -21.89 0.47
CA LYS A 279 -36.26 -23.34 0.76
C LYS A 279 -37.68 -23.78 1.15
N THR A 280 -38.60 -22.83 1.37
CA THR A 280 -39.93 -23.09 1.98
C THR A 280 -41.07 -23.26 0.97
N MET A 281 -40.84 -23.09 -0.33
CA MET A 281 -41.83 -23.40 -1.37
C MET A 281 -41.87 -24.89 -1.68
N THR A 282 -42.76 -25.63 -1.01
CA THR A 282 -43.03 -27.07 -1.19
C THR A 282 -43.77 -27.44 -2.48
N SER A 283 -43.81 -26.56 -3.49
CA SER A 283 -44.36 -26.84 -4.81
C SER A 283 -43.22 -27.04 -5.83
N LYS A 284 -43.50 -27.69 -6.97
CA LYS A 284 -42.55 -28.09 -8.03
C LYS A 284 -41.75 -26.94 -8.69
N GLU A 285 -41.79 -25.73 -8.13
CA GLU A 285 -41.09 -24.49 -8.51
C GLU A 285 -39.97 -24.14 -7.52
N ALA A 286 -39.53 -25.09 -6.69
CA ALA A 286 -38.54 -24.96 -5.60
C ALA A 286 -37.12 -24.43 -5.98
N ASN A 287 -36.91 -23.98 -7.22
CA ASN A 287 -35.63 -23.44 -7.70
C ASN A 287 -35.78 -22.03 -8.27
N GLN A 288 -36.91 -21.36 -8.03
CA GLN A 288 -37.13 -20.00 -8.53
C GLN A 288 -36.35 -19.00 -7.68
N GLU A 289 -35.42 -18.30 -8.31
CA GLU A 289 -34.65 -17.22 -7.71
C GLU A 289 -35.50 -15.95 -7.65
N VAL A 290 -35.65 -15.38 -6.45
CA VAL A 290 -36.39 -14.13 -6.23
C VAL A 290 -35.41 -12.98 -6.07
N GLU A 291 -35.61 -11.90 -6.82
CA GLU A 291 -34.80 -10.69 -6.70
C GLU A 291 -35.20 -9.90 -5.46
N ILE A 292 -34.25 -9.69 -4.55
CA ILE A 292 -34.49 -8.99 -3.27
C ILE A 292 -33.92 -7.57 -3.26
N ALA A 293 -32.90 -7.29 -4.08
CA ALA A 293 -32.27 -5.99 -4.13
C ALA A 293 -31.48 -5.79 -5.43
N ARG A 294 -31.25 -4.53 -5.78
CA ARG A 294 -30.30 -4.08 -6.80
C ARG A 294 -29.30 -3.13 -6.18
N CYS A 295 -28.03 -3.31 -6.54
CA CYS A 295 -26.93 -2.47 -6.12
C CYS A 295 -26.35 -1.73 -7.32
N HIS A 296 -26.24 -0.41 -7.19
CA HIS A 296 -25.69 0.51 -8.17
C HIS A 296 -24.39 1.13 -7.65
N ARG A 297 -23.76 1.97 -8.48
CA ARG A 297 -22.53 2.69 -8.16
C ARG A 297 -22.56 3.32 -6.76
N GLY A 298 -21.56 2.99 -5.94
CA GLY A 298 -21.39 3.49 -4.57
C GLY A 298 -22.12 2.68 -3.50
N GLN A 299 -22.98 1.73 -3.90
CA GLN A 299 -23.56 0.74 -2.98
C GLN A 299 -22.63 -0.47 -2.84
N TYR A 300 -22.87 -1.26 -1.80
CA TYR A 300 -22.07 -2.42 -1.43
C TYR A 300 -22.95 -3.64 -1.20
N PHE A 301 -22.32 -4.81 -1.20
CA PHE A 301 -22.97 -6.08 -0.89
C PHE A 301 -21.97 -7.12 -0.36
N GLY A 302 -22.50 -8.17 0.28
CA GLY A 302 -21.70 -9.28 0.81
C GLY A 302 -21.15 -9.03 2.23
N GLU A 303 -21.57 -7.98 2.91
CA GLU A 303 -21.21 -7.67 4.30
C GLU A 303 -21.87 -8.62 5.30
N LEU A 304 -23.12 -9.04 5.05
CA LEU A 304 -23.93 -9.77 6.03
C LEU A 304 -23.24 -11.03 6.54
N ALA A 305 -22.67 -11.79 5.61
CA ALA A 305 -21.99 -13.04 5.92
C ALA A 305 -20.67 -12.83 6.69
N LEU A 306 -19.99 -11.69 6.47
CA LEU A 306 -18.77 -11.31 7.21
C LEU A 306 -19.10 -10.83 8.63
N VAL A 307 -20.21 -10.10 8.81
CA VAL A 307 -20.63 -9.58 10.12
C VAL A 307 -21.23 -10.68 11.00
N THR A 308 -21.95 -11.64 10.41
CA THR A 308 -22.67 -12.70 11.14
C THR A 308 -21.90 -14.01 11.24
N ASN A 309 -20.76 -14.15 10.54
CA ASN A 309 -20.02 -15.42 10.40
C ASN A 309 -20.90 -16.59 9.92
N LYS A 310 -21.87 -16.29 9.05
CA LYS A 310 -22.75 -17.27 8.41
C LYS A 310 -22.41 -17.39 6.92
N PRO A 311 -22.83 -18.47 6.24
CA PRO A 311 -22.71 -18.57 4.79
C PRO A 311 -23.45 -17.43 4.06
N ARG A 312 -23.13 -17.24 2.78
CA ARG A 312 -23.79 -16.24 1.93
C ARG A 312 -25.30 -16.47 1.89
N ALA A 313 -26.07 -15.47 2.33
CA ALA A 313 -27.53 -15.57 2.40
C ALA A 313 -28.21 -15.54 1.02
N ALA A 314 -27.59 -14.91 0.03
CA ALA A 314 -28.12 -14.74 -1.32
C ALA A 314 -26.99 -14.79 -2.37
N SER A 315 -27.38 -15.03 -3.61
CA SER A 315 -26.49 -14.96 -4.77
C SER A 315 -26.50 -13.54 -5.37
N ALA A 316 -25.40 -13.12 -5.98
CA ALA A 316 -25.28 -11.82 -6.64
C ALA A 316 -24.83 -12.02 -8.08
N TYR A 317 -25.47 -11.31 -9.02
CA TYR A 317 -25.19 -11.43 -10.45
C TYR A 317 -25.00 -10.06 -11.08
N ALA A 318 -24.05 -9.97 -12.01
CA ALA A 318 -23.83 -8.78 -12.81
C ALA A 318 -24.98 -8.55 -13.81
N VAL A 319 -25.38 -7.29 -13.97
CA VAL A 319 -26.33 -6.81 -14.98
C VAL A 319 -25.58 -5.83 -15.88
N GLY A 320 -25.27 -6.28 -17.10
CA GLY A 320 -24.30 -5.63 -17.97
C GLY A 320 -22.85 -5.84 -17.49
N GLU A 321 -21.93 -5.04 -18.04
CA GLU A 321 -20.55 -5.00 -17.55
C GLU A 321 -20.51 -4.31 -16.18
N VAL A 322 -20.06 -5.05 -15.17
CA VAL A 322 -19.98 -4.57 -13.79
C VAL A 322 -18.53 -4.53 -13.35
N LYS A 323 -18.14 -3.42 -12.71
CA LYS A 323 -16.85 -3.30 -12.04
C LYS A 323 -17.06 -3.13 -10.56
N CYS A 324 -16.44 -4.01 -9.79
CA CYS A 324 -16.48 -3.97 -8.33
C CYS A 324 -15.10 -3.76 -7.75
N LEU A 325 -15.06 -2.99 -6.67
CA LEU A 325 -13.95 -2.99 -5.75
C LEU A 325 -14.15 -4.11 -4.72
N VAL A 326 -13.09 -4.88 -4.47
CA VAL A 326 -13.14 -6.12 -3.68
C VAL A 326 -12.15 -6.04 -2.52
N MET A 327 -12.62 -6.36 -1.32
CA MET A 327 -11.81 -6.38 -0.10
C MET A 327 -11.91 -7.75 0.57
N ASP A 328 -10.81 -8.37 0.95
CA ASP A 328 -10.84 -9.65 1.66
C ASP A 328 -11.32 -9.51 3.12
N VAL A 329 -11.71 -10.64 3.72
CA VAL A 329 -12.21 -10.68 5.11
C VAL A 329 -11.20 -10.15 6.14
N GLN A 330 -9.91 -10.42 5.96
CA GLN A 330 -8.88 -10.00 6.93
C GLN A 330 -8.72 -8.47 6.91
N ALA A 331 -8.71 -7.88 5.72
CA ALA A 331 -8.68 -6.44 5.50
C ALA A 331 -9.98 -5.79 5.99
N PHE A 332 -11.12 -6.42 5.74
CA PHE A 332 -12.43 -5.97 6.21
C PHE A 332 -12.47 -5.84 7.74
N GLU A 333 -12.13 -6.89 8.48
CA GLU A 333 -12.14 -6.88 9.95
C GLU A 333 -11.17 -5.84 10.53
N ARG A 334 -9.98 -5.74 9.93
CA ARG A 334 -8.94 -4.82 10.39
C ARG A 334 -9.25 -3.35 10.13
N LEU A 335 -9.89 -3.04 9.00
CA LEU A 335 -10.05 -1.65 8.52
C LEU A 335 -11.46 -1.10 8.70
N LEU A 336 -12.49 -1.94 8.62
CA LEU A 336 -13.89 -1.54 8.70
C LEU A 336 -14.52 -1.79 10.07
N GLY A 337 -13.73 -2.16 11.08
CA GLY A 337 -14.15 -2.24 12.48
C GLY A 337 -15.03 -1.06 12.93
N PRO A 338 -14.68 0.21 12.67
CA PRO A 338 -15.51 1.37 13.02
C PRO A 338 -16.87 1.42 12.31
N CYS A 339 -16.98 0.82 11.11
CA CYS A 339 -18.20 0.80 10.31
C CYS A 339 -19.12 -0.40 10.65
N MET A 340 -18.66 -1.33 11.48
CA MET A 340 -19.43 -2.54 11.84
C MET A 340 -20.78 -2.20 12.45
N ASP A 341 -20.86 -1.14 13.27
CA ASP A 341 -22.12 -0.72 13.89
C ASP A 341 -23.12 -0.16 12.86
N ILE A 342 -22.62 0.52 11.82
CA ILE A 342 -23.45 1.03 10.72
C ILE A 342 -23.99 -0.15 9.91
N MET A 343 -23.15 -1.13 9.62
CA MET A 343 -23.56 -2.33 8.90
C MET A 343 -24.61 -3.12 9.69
N LYS A 344 -24.41 -3.32 11.00
CA LYS A 344 -25.38 -3.99 11.88
C LYS A 344 -26.75 -3.33 11.91
N ARG A 345 -26.82 -1.99 11.86
CA ARG A 345 -28.10 -1.27 11.76
C ARG A 345 -28.83 -1.50 10.44
N ASN A 346 -28.10 -1.72 9.34
CA ASN A 346 -28.72 -2.02 8.06
C ASN A 346 -29.17 -3.48 7.97
N ILE A 347 -28.56 -4.39 8.73
CA ILE A 347 -28.96 -5.81 8.80
C ILE A 347 -30.38 -5.95 9.35
N THR A 348 -30.77 -5.18 10.36
CA THR A 348 -32.14 -5.27 10.92
C THR A 348 -33.20 -4.93 9.87
N HIS A 349 -32.90 -3.97 8.98
CA HIS A 349 -33.80 -3.64 7.87
C HIS A 349 -33.88 -4.76 6.83
N TYR A 350 -32.78 -5.47 6.60
CA TYR A 350 -32.74 -6.67 5.76
C TYR A 350 -33.59 -7.80 6.35
N GLU A 351 -33.47 -8.06 7.65
CA GLU A 351 -34.26 -9.07 8.33
C GLU A 351 -35.76 -8.76 8.27
N GLU A 352 -36.15 -7.49 8.45
CA GLU A 352 -37.53 -7.04 8.30
C GLU A 352 -38.06 -7.25 6.87
N GLN A 353 -37.27 -6.90 5.84
CA GLN A 353 -37.65 -7.10 4.44
C GLN A 353 -37.77 -8.59 4.08
N LEU A 354 -36.84 -9.43 4.55
CA LEU A 354 -36.88 -10.87 4.31
C LEU A 354 -38.08 -11.52 5.02
N VAL A 355 -38.39 -11.11 6.25
CA VAL A 355 -39.59 -11.56 6.96
C VAL A 355 -40.86 -11.12 6.24
N ALA A 356 -40.91 -9.90 5.69
CA ALA A 356 -42.04 -9.43 4.91
C ALA A 356 -42.23 -10.21 3.59
N MET A 357 -41.15 -10.61 2.92
CA MET A 357 -41.20 -11.33 1.64
C MET A 357 -41.43 -12.83 1.79
N PHE A 358 -40.88 -13.47 2.82
CA PHE A 358 -40.87 -14.94 2.96
C PHE A 358 -41.60 -15.45 4.21
N GLY A 359 -42.20 -14.56 5.02
CA GLY A 359 -43.11 -14.91 6.11
C GLY A 359 -42.49 -15.54 7.35
N SER A 360 -41.19 -15.90 7.34
CA SER A 360 -40.49 -16.40 8.52
C SER A 360 -38.97 -16.16 8.46
N SER A 361 -38.36 -15.89 9.62
CA SER A 361 -36.90 -15.71 9.84
C SER A 361 -36.09 -17.01 9.62
N MET A 362 -36.75 -18.11 9.24
CA MET A 362 -36.20 -19.47 9.28
C MET A 362 -35.12 -19.74 8.21
N ASP A 363 -35.07 -18.95 7.13
CA ASP A 363 -34.08 -19.11 6.05
C ASP A 363 -32.69 -18.50 6.40
N LEU A 364 -32.57 -17.72 7.48
CA LEU A 364 -31.30 -17.11 7.94
C LEU A 364 -30.55 -17.94 9.00
N LEU A 365 -31.17 -19.01 9.52
CA LEU A 365 -30.70 -19.74 10.70
C LEU A 365 -30.30 -21.19 10.43
N ASP A 366 -30.58 -21.74 9.24
CA ASP A 366 -30.31 -23.15 8.96
C ASP A 366 -29.37 -23.36 7.75
N PRO A 367 -28.04 -23.33 7.98
CA PRO A 367 -27.10 -23.93 7.07
C PRO A 367 -27.24 -25.45 7.26
N GLY A 368 -28.21 -26.04 6.55
CA GLY A 368 -28.46 -27.48 6.61
C GLY A 368 -27.15 -28.29 6.58
N ASN A 369 -27.03 -29.14 7.60
CA ASN A 369 -26.13 -30.27 7.86
C ASN A 369 -25.06 -30.62 6.80
#